data_AF-X0ZGX7-F1
#
_entry.id   AF-X0ZGX7-F1
#
_cell.length_a   1.000
_cell.length_b   1.000
_cell.length_c   1.000
_cell.angle_alpha   90.00
_cell.angle_beta   90.00
_cell.angle_gamma   90.00
#
_symmetry.space_group_name_H-M   'P 1'
#
loop_
_entity.id
_entity.type
_entity.pdbx_description
1 polymer ?
#
loop_
_entity_poly.entity_id
_entity_poly.type
_entity_poly.pdbx_seq_one_letter_code
_entity_poly.pdbx_strand_id
1 'polypeptide(L)'
;MNEQLTTVQLMKFIDKKLILPVLPVFNRLEARPRTQNFDRALRGEVRDALWMLTKQWQMGEFKGDDAGSPVSSKVYMEKTMLTKYRPNGHKTEAFDDRVPLETKVEQRNIPFHAGDLEISLDLRLVMGRHWAKLLAKYGFDADLRSEYIFHYPTYEPDPDDRNDVYYCSNQQSWRKHRAAEKKHIDGKKLYDDIVNDSGQHVITVGADPAICADLKTLGERFVQWFDNLFYQ
;
A
#
# COMPACT_ATOMS: atom_id res chain seq x y z
N MET A 1 31.53 12.17 -22.67
CA MET A 1 31.53 11.32 -23.88
C MET A 1 30.18 11.55 -24.55
N ASN A 2 30.08 12.67 -25.28
CA ASN A 2 28.84 13.15 -25.90
C ASN A 2 29.03 13.12 -27.42
N GLU A 3 29.53 11.99 -27.91
CA GLU A 3 29.66 11.71 -29.32
C GLU A 3 28.38 11.03 -29.75
N GLN A 4 27.57 11.80 -30.48
CA GLN A 4 26.71 11.29 -31.53
C GLN A 4 25.84 10.09 -31.10
N LEU A 5 24.60 10.40 -30.74
CA LEU A 5 23.47 9.59 -31.16
C LEU A 5 23.61 9.33 -32.66
N THR A 6 24.36 8.28 -33.01
CA THR A 6 24.76 8.02 -34.38
C THR A 6 23.47 7.86 -35.16
N THR A 7 23.34 8.59 -36.27
CA THR A 7 22.17 8.58 -37.16
C THR A 7 21.68 7.15 -37.43
N VAL A 8 22.59 6.17 -37.43
CA VAL A 8 22.33 4.74 -37.53
C VAL A 8 21.47 4.16 -36.39
N GLN A 9 21.72 4.48 -35.12
CA GLN A 9 20.90 3.97 -34.00
C GLN A 9 19.51 4.59 -33.99
N LEU A 10 19.43 5.89 -34.26
CA LEU A 10 18.17 6.61 -34.42
C LEU A 10 17.37 6.08 -35.61
N MET A 11 18.02 5.84 -36.75
CA MET A 11 17.37 5.23 -37.92
C MET A 11 16.90 3.81 -37.64
N LYS A 12 17.70 2.96 -36.98
CA LYS A 12 17.25 1.62 -36.55
C LYS A 12 16.01 1.67 -35.64
N PHE A 13 15.91 2.67 -34.77
CA PHE A 13 14.74 2.87 -33.92
C PHE A 13 13.51 3.36 -34.71
N ILE A 14 13.71 4.35 -35.60
CA ILE A 14 12.67 4.90 -36.48
C ILE A 14 12.19 3.86 -37.51
N ASP A 15 13.04 2.94 -37.95
CA ASP A 15 12.69 1.89 -38.92
C ASP A 15 12.05 0.67 -38.26
N LYS A 16 12.08 0.59 -36.92
CA LYS A 16 11.45 -0.51 -36.19
C LYS A 16 9.95 -0.49 -36.44
N LYS A 17 9.43 -1.47 -37.19
CA LYS A 17 8.00 -1.56 -37.51
C LYS A 17 7.20 -1.71 -36.22
N LEU A 18 6.20 -0.85 -36.05
CA LEU A 18 5.21 -1.00 -34.99
C LEU A 18 4.32 -2.19 -35.39
N ILE A 19 4.47 -3.33 -34.72
CA ILE A 19 3.55 -4.46 -34.89
C ILE A 19 2.38 -4.18 -33.95
N LEU A 20 1.30 -3.61 -34.49
CA LEU A 20 0.05 -3.48 -33.74
C LEU A 20 -0.62 -4.86 -33.77
N PRO A 21 -0.81 -5.53 -32.62
CA PRO A 21 -1.62 -6.72 -32.55
C PRO A 21 -3.08 -6.30 -32.64
N VAL A 22 -3.52 -5.95 -33.85
CA VAL A 22 -4.94 -5.75 -34.13
C VAL A 22 -5.50 -7.14 -34.39
N LEU A 23 -6.38 -7.61 -33.51
CA LEU A 23 -7.39 -8.60 -33.86
C LEU A 23 -8.57 -7.81 -34.38
N PRO A 24 -8.68 -7.54 -35.70
CA PRO A 24 -9.81 -6.80 -36.20
C PRO A 24 -11.05 -7.70 -36.06
N VAL A 25 -11.83 -7.48 -35.01
CA VAL A 25 -13.14 -8.10 -34.86
C VAL A 25 -14.11 -7.29 -35.72
N PHE A 26 -14.21 -7.66 -36.99
CA PHE A 26 -15.23 -7.08 -37.86
C PHE A 26 -16.58 -7.68 -37.52
N ASN A 27 -17.39 -6.96 -36.73
CA ASN A 27 -18.82 -7.23 -36.71
C ASN A 27 -19.46 -6.56 -37.92
N ARG A 28 -19.90 -7.38 -38.88
CA ARG A 28 -20.74 -6.91 -39.97
C ARG A 28 -22.08 -6.49 -39.40
N LEU A 29 -22.26 -5.19 -39.20
CA LEU A 29 -23.55 -4.60 -38.82
C LEU A 29 -24.45 -4.58 -40.06
N GLU A 30 -25.31 -5.58 -40.20
CA GLU A 30 -26.38 -5.55 -41.19
C GLU A 30 -27.63 -4.94 -40.56
N ALA A 31 -28.15 -3.88 -41.18
CA ALA A 31 -29.48 -3.40 -40.83
C ALA A 31 -30.49 -4.50 -41.17
N ARG A 32 -31.37 -4.84 -40.23
CA ARG A 32 -32.60 -5.61 -40.50
C ARG A 32 -33.76 -4.63 -40.63
N PRO A 33 -33.99 -4.05 -41.82
CA PRO A 33 -35.09 -3.12 -42.00
C PRO A 33 -36.41 -3.84 -41.81
N ARG A 34 -37.27 -3.28 -40.95
CA ARG A 34 -38.64 -3.77 -40.74
C ARG A 34 -39.62 -3.27 -41.82
N THR A 35 -39.18 -2.33 -42.67
CA THR A 35 -39.97 -1.67 -43.72
C THR A 35 -39.05 -1.26 -44.87
N GLN A 36 -39.55 -1.27 -46.12
CA GLN A 36 -38.80 -0.82 -47.31
C GLN A 36 -38.82 0.70 -47.55
N ASN A 37 -39.33 1.50 -46.59
CA ASN A 37 -39.32 2.95 -46.67
C ASN A 37 -38.15 3.51 -45.85
N PHE A 38 -37.16 4.05 -46.54
CA PHE A 38 -35.92 4.57 -45.95
C PHE A 38 -35.86 6.10 -45.92
N ASP A 39 -36.85 6.80 -46.48
CA ASP A 39 -36.80 8.26 -46.66
C ASP A 39 -36.52 8.99 -45.34
N ARG A 40 -37.22 8.60 -44.27
CA ARG A 40 -37.03 9.22 -42.95
C ARG A 40 -35.68 8.85 -42.33
N ALA A 41 -35.23 7.62 -42.51
CA ALA A 41 -33.96 7.15 -41.92
C ALA A 41 -32.75 7.83 -42.56
N LEU A 42 -32.84 8.18 -43.85
CA LEU A 42 -31.77 8.85 -44.60
C LEU A 42 -31.74 10.38 -44.42
N ARG A 43 -32.81 11.00 -43.91
CA ARG A 43 -32.92 12.47 -43.81
C ARG A 43 -32.08 13.11 -42.69
N GLY A 44 -31.61 12.35 -41.70
CA GLY A 44 -30.80 12.90 -40.60
C GLY A 44 -31.45 14.09 -39.88
N GLU A 45 -32.78 14.05 -39.66
CA GLU A 45 -33.55 15.21 -39.18
C GLU A 45 -33.14 15.63 -37.75
N VAL A 46 -32.71 16.88 -37.59
CA VAL A 46 -32.44 17.47 -36.28
C VAL A 46 -33.76 17.97 -35.68
N ARG A 47 -34.24 17.28 -34.64
CA ARG A 47 -35.53 17.59 -33.97
C ARG A 47 -35.46 18.84 -33.09
N ASP A 48 -34.30 19.09 -32.49
CA ASP A 48 -34.07 20.21 -31.58
C ASP A 48 -32.62 20.68 -31.69
N ALA A 49 -32.39 21.65 -32.59
CA ALA A 49 -31.06 22.19 -32.82
C ALA A 49 -30.55 23.00 -31.62
N LEU A 50 -31.43 23.65 -30.87
CA LEU A 50 -31.04 24.47 -29.72
C LEU A 50 -30.54 23.58 -28.57
N TRP A 51 -31.24 22.49 -28.29
CA TRP A 51 -30.78 21.50 -27.31
C TRP A 51 -29.45 20.87 -27.72
N MET A 52 -29.30 20.49 -29.00
CA MET A 52 -28.06 19.90 -29.51
C MET A 52 -26.86 20.85 -29.33
N LEU A 53 -26.99 22.11 -29.73
CA LEU A 53 -25.93 23.11 -29.61
C LEU A 53 -25.62 23.46 -28.15
N THR A 54 -26.64 23.58 -27.30
CA THR A 54 -26.43 23.86 -25.86
C THR A 54 -25.76 22.69 -25.13
N LYS A 55 -25.96 21.44 -25.58
CA LYS A 55 -25.24 20.27 -25.06
C LYS A 55 -23.76 20.25 -25.48
N GLN A 56 -23.46 20.56 -26.74
CA GLN A 56 -22.07 20.70 -27.20
C GLN A 56 -21.33 21.80 -26.42
N TRP A 57 -22.01 22.91 -26.13
CA TRP A 57 -21.48 23.97 -25.27
C TRP A 57 -21.22 23.52 -23.82
N GLN A 58 -22.18 22.80 -23.19
CA GLN A 58 -22.02 22.28 -21.82
C GLN A 58 -20.84 21.31 -21.69
N MET A 59 -20.64 20.45 -22.69
CA MET A 59 -19.51 19.50 -22.72
C MET A 59 -18.18 20.16 -23.10
N GLY A 60 -18.20 21.46 -23.45
CA GLY A 60 -17.02 22.21 -23.81
C GLY A 60 -16.48 21.91 -25.22
N GLU A 61 -17.27 21.28 -26.10
CA GLU A 61 -16.83 20.97 -27.48
C GLU A 61 -16.50 22.25 -28.27
N PHE A 62 -17.21 23.35 -28.00
CA PHE A 62 -16.92 24.65 -28.61
C PHE A 62 -15.62 25.32 -28.10
N LYS A 63 -14.95 24.75 -27.10
CA LYS A 63 -13.60 25.20 -26.71
C LYS A 63 -12.54 24.78 -27.74
N GLY A 64 -12.88 23.88 -28.67
CA GLY A 64 -11.97 23.43 -29.72
C GLY A 64 -10.75 22.71 -29.14
N ASP A 65 -10.96 21.91 -28.09
CA ASP A 65 -9.88 21.10 -27.52
C ASP A 65 -9.45 20.06 -28.55
N ASP A 66 -8.15 20.01 -28.86
CA ASP A 66 -7.59 19.01 -29.77
C ASP A 66 -7.59 17.66 -29.03
N ALA A 67 -8.73 16.98 -29.06
CA ALA A 67 -8.87 15.62 -28.54
C ALA A 67 -8.22 14.57 -29.47
N GLY A 68 -7.42 15.01 -30.45
CA GLY A 68 -6.59 14.14 -31.27
C GLY A 68 -5.59 13.38 -30.42
N SER A 69 -5.87 12.10 -30.15
CA SER A 69 -4.88 11.19 -29.58
C SER A 69 -3.95 10.71 -30.69
N PRO A 70 -2.61 10.70 -30.48
CA PRO A 70 -1.69 10.20 -31.48
C PRO A 70 -1.98 8.72 -31.78
N VAL A 71 -2.16 8.38 -33.06
CA VAL A 71 -2.37 6.98 -33.49
C VAL A 71 -1.12 6.13 -33.23
N SER A 72 0.08 6.74 -33.26
CA SER A 72 1.34 6.10 -32.88
C SER A 72 2.41 7.12 -32.49
N SER A 73 3.22 6.80 -31.48
CA SER A 73 4.39 7.59 -31.06
C SER A 73 5.61 6.70 -30.88
N LYS A 74 6.79 7.18 -31.27
CA LYS A 74 8.08 6.51 -31.02
C LYS A 74 8.91 7.40 -30.09
N VAL A 75 9.27 6.89 -28.92
CA VAL A 75 10.05 7.62 -27.92
C VAL A 75 11.42 6.97 -27.74
N TYR A 76 12.48 7.72 -28.04
CA TYR A 76 13.85 7.33 -27.71
C TYR A 76 14.24 8.04 -26.41
N MET A 77 14.62 7.28 -25.38
CA MET A 77 15.00 7.81 -24.09
C MET A 77 16.35 7.24 -23.65
N GLU A 78 17.21 8.11 -23.18
CA GLU A 78 18.36 7.76 -22.37
C GLU A 78 17.99 7.95 -20.90
N LYS A 79 18.44 7.03 -20.04
CA LYS A 79 18.16 7.06 -18.61
C LYS A 79 19.46 6.99 -17.85
N THR A 80 19.56 7.77 -16.78
CA THR A 80 20.65 7.69 -15.80
C THR A 80 20.06 7.27 -14.46
N MET A 81 20.73 6.34 -13.77
CA MET A 81 20.30 5.91 -12.45
C MET A 81 20.70 6.93 -11.40
N LEU A 82 19.83 7.12 -10.40
CA LEU A 82 20.19 7.85 -9.19
C LEU A 82 21.28 7.04 -8.46
N THR A 83 22.36 7.71 -8.07
CA THR A 83 23.46 7.07 -7.34
C THR A 83 23.46 7.47 -5.86
N LYS A 84 22.86 8.61 -5.56
CA LYS A 84 22.81 9.20 -4.21
C LYS A 84 21.49 9.92 -4.01
N TYR A 85 21.05 9.97 -2.77
CA TYR A 85 19.89 10.71 -2.31
C TYR A 85 20.28 11.55 -1.09
N ARG A 86 19.70 12.74 -0.93
CA ARG A 86 19.93 13.60 0.23
C ARG A 86 18.59 14.18 0.69
N PRO A 87 18.03 13.71 1.81
CA PRO A 87 16.87 14.34 2.43
C PRO A 87 17.21 15.76 2.90
N ASN A 88 16.22 16.64 2.95
CA ASN A 88 16.41 18.00 3.44
C ASN A 88 16.83 17.98 4.93
N GLY A 89 17.98 18.58 5.25
CA GLY A 89 18.51 18.60 6.62
C GLY A 89 19.28 17.33 7.05
N HIS A 90 19.43 16.34 6.17
CA HIS A 90 20.15 15.10 6.46
C HIS A 90 21.38 14.92 5.57
N LYS A 91 22.22 13.94 5.93
CA LYS A 91 23.43 13.59 5.16
C LYS A 91 23.04 12.91 3.84
N THR A 92 23.89 13.06 2.83
CA THR A 92 23.76 12.32 1.57
C THR A 92 24.02 10.83 1.82
N GLU A 93 23.15 9.99 1.29
CA GLU A 93 23.24 8.53 1.33
C GLU A 93 23.32 7.94 -0.08
N ALA A 94 23.80 6.70 -0.17
CA ALA A 94 23.77 5.95 -1.42
C ALA A 94 22.30 5.64 -1.78
N PHE A 95 21.95 5.77 -3.05
CA PHE A 95 20.61 5.43 -3.50
C PHE A 95 20.42 3.90 -3.42
N ASP A 96 19.40 3.48 -2.67
CA ASP A 96 19.02 2.07 -2.55
C ASP A 96 17.88 1.73 -3.51
N ASP A 97 18.20 1.05 -4.60
CA ASP A 97 17.24 0.67 -5.65
C ASP A 97 16.39 -0.57 -5.27
N ARG A 98 16.52 -1.08 -4.03
CA ARG A 98 15.67 -2.17 -3.52
C ARG A 98 14.38 -1.66 -2.91
N VAL A 99 14.30 -0.37 -2.60
CA VAL A 99 13.15 0.28 -1.94
C VAL A 99 12.69 1.43 -2.82
N PRO A 100 11.37 1.56 -3.09
CA PRO A 100 10.85 2.72 -3.83
C PRO A 100 11.31 4.03 -3.18
N LEU A 101 11.72 5.00 -4.00
CA LEU A 101 12.20 6.29 -3.51
C LEU A 101 11.12 6.99 -2.67
N GLU A 102 9.86 6.87 -3.09
CA GLU A 102 8.69 7.39 -2.39
C GLU A 102 8.61 6.87 -0.95
N THR A 103 8.88 5.58 -0.72
CA THR A 103 8.90 5.00 0.63
C THR A 103 9.98 5.65 1.49
N LYS A 104 11.17 5.95 0.93
CA LYS A 104 12.27 6.58 1.67
C LYS A 104 12.03 8.06 1.95
N VAL A 105 11.48 8.80 0.98
CA VAL A 105 11.29 10.26 1.09
C VAL A 105 10.04 10.64 1.88
N GLU A 106 9.00 9.80 1.86
CA GLU A 106 7.69 10.09 2.48
C GLU A 106 7.42 9.28 3.74
N GLN A 107 8.37 8.45 4.22
CA GLN A 107 8.20 7.70 5.46
C GLN A 107 7.85 8.63 6.63
N ARG A 108 6.96 8.14 7.48
CA ARG A 108 6.54 8.82 8.70
C ARG A 108 6.49 7.80 9.81
N ASN A 109 6.82 8.28 11.00
CA ASN A 109 6.69 7.48 12.19
C ASN A 109 5.25 6.96 12.34
N ILE A 110 5.12 5.66 12.59
CA ILE A 110 3.82 5.03 12.75
C ILE A 110 3.29 5.39 14.14
N PRO A 111 2.13 6.05 14.25
CA PRO A 111 1.61 6.46 15.54
C PRO A 111 0.99 5.24 16.23
N PHE A 112 1.55 4.85 17.38
CA PHE A 112 0.97 3.85 18.27
C PHE A 112 0.21 4.47 19.44
N HIS A 113 0.38 5.77 19.66
CA HIS A 113 -0.31 6.52 20.71
C HIS A 113 -0.88 7.83 20.17
N ALA A 114 -2.03 8.24 20.71
CA ALA A 114 -2.63 9.55 20.51
C ALA A 114 -2.97 10.14 21.88
N GLY A 115 -2.00 10.86 22.48
CA GLY A 115 -2.04 11.16 23.91
C GLY A 115 -1.91 9.87 24.71
N ASP A 116 -2.82 9.65 25.66
CA ASP A 116 -2.86 8.43 26.49
C ASP A 116 -3.55 7.24 25.78
N LEU A 117 -4.10 7.44 24.59
CA LEU A 117 -4.81 6.39 23.85
C LEU A 117 -3.84 5.47 23.10
N GLU A 118 -3.93 4.17 23.34
CA GLU A 118 -3.30 3.11 22.55
C GLU A 118 -4.03 2.90 21.21
N ILE A 119 -3.44 3.37 20.11
CA ILE A 119 -4.01 3.24 18.76
C ILE A 119 -3.26 2.18 17.93
N SER A 120 -3.69 2.00 16.67
CA SER A 120 -3.07 1.04 15.72
C SER A 120 -3.17 -0.43 16.19
N LEU A 121 -4.34 -0.79 16.74
CA LEU A 121 -4.64 -2.14 17.22
C LEU A 121 -4.33 -3.22 16.17
N ASP A 122 -4.65 -2.96 14.91
CA ASP A 122 -4.36 -3.86 13.79
C ASP A 122 -2.87 -4.18 13.67
N LEU A 123 -2.00 -3.17 13.75
CA LEU A 123 -0.54 -3.38 13.68
C LEU A 123 -0.02 -4.07 14.93
N ARG A 124 -0.50 -3.68 16.12
CA ARG A 124 -0.20 -4.36 17.40
C ARG A 124 -0.51 -5.85 17.34
N LEU A 125 -1.66 -6.21 16.75
CA LEU A 125 -2.08 -7.61 16.55
C LEU A 125 -1.22 -8.32 15.49
N VAL A 126 -0.86 -7.66 14.39
CA VAL A 126 0.02 -8.24 13.36
C VAL A 126 1.39 -8.57 13.95
N MET A 127 1.96 -7.67 14.75
CA MET A 127 3.21 -7.86 15.48
C MET A 127 3.09 -9.02 16.47
N GLY A 128 2.08 -9.03 17.35
CA GLY A 128 1.89 -10.10 18.33
C GLY A 128 1.66 -11.47 17.68
N ARG A 129 0.94 -11.52 16.56
CA ARG A 129 0.78 -12.74 15.75
C ARG A 129 2.10 -13.20 15.13
N HIS A 130 2.96 -12.28 14.70
CA HIS A 130 4.28 -12.62 14.19
C HIS A 130 5.14 -13.27 15.29
N TRP A 131 5.14 -12.70 16.49
CA TRP A 131 5.81 -13.29 17.65
C TRP A 131 5.29 -14.70 17.96
N ALA A 132 3.96 -14.88 18.04
CA ALA A 132 3.38 -16.20 18.27
C ALA A 132 3.77 -17.23 17.20
N LYS A 133 3.93 -16.80 15.94
CA LYS A 133 4.43 -17.65 14.85
C LYS A 133 5.92 -17.99 15.01
N LEU A 134 6.73 -17.06 15.52
CA LEU A 134 8.13 -17.33 15.85
C LEU A 134 8.21 -18.38 16.96
N LEU A 135 7.48 -18.20 18.06
CA LEU A 135 7.44 -19.18 19.15
C LEU A 135 7.09 -20.59 18.65
N ALA A 136 5.99 -20.72 17.88
CA ALA A 136 5.57 -21.99 17.33
C ALA A 136 6.60 -22.59 16.35
N LYS A 137 7.23 -21.77 15.50
CA LYS A 137 8.22 -22.22 14.52
C LYS A 137 9.48 -22.79 15.18
N TYR A 138 9.88 -22.25 16.32
CA TYR A 138 11.06 -22.69 17.07
C TYR A 138 10.75 -23.71 18.17
N GLY A 139 9.52 -24.22 18.22
CA GLY A 139 9.14 -25.35 19.09
C GLY A 139 8.83 -24.97 20.54
N PHE A 140 8.59 -23.69 20.83
CA PHE A 140 8.13 -23.26 22.15
C PHE A 140 6.67 -23.68 22.38
N ASP A 141 6.35 -24.03 23.62
CA ASP A 141 5.04 -24.55 23.98
C ASP A 141 3.93 -23.46 23.97
N ALA A 142 2.69 -23.93 24.11
CA ALA A 142 1.51 -23.06 24.14
C ALA A 142 1.37 -22.30 25.46
N ASP A 143 2.02 -22.77 26.54
CA ASP A 143 1.95 -22.15 27.86
C ASP A 143 2.79 -20.87 27.86
N LEU A 144 4.00 -20.90 27.32
CA LEU A 144 4.83 -19.71 27.11
C LEU A 144 4.11 -18.67 26.25
N ARG A 145 3.42 -19.09 25.19
CA ARG A 145 2.59 -18.17 24.40
C ARG A 145 1.51 -17.51 25.26
N SER A 146 0.91 -18.26 26.17
CA SER A 146 -0.13 -17.75 27.09
C SER A 146 0.46 -16.75 28.09
N GLU A 147 1.69 -16.98 28.57
CA GLU A 147 2.42 -16.00 29.40
C GLU A 147 2.67 -14.68 28.65
N TYR A 148 3.03 -14.73 27.36
CA TYR A 148 3.14 -13.50 26.56
C TYR A 148 1.79 -12.79 26.37
N ILE A 149 0.68 -13.52 26.24
CA ILE A 149 -0.66 -12.90 26.15
C ILE A 149 -1.01 -12.23 27.49
N PHE A 150 -0.67 -12.87 28.60
CA PHE A 150 -0.95 -12.38 29.94
C PHE A 150 -0.12 -11.12 30.28
N HIS A 151 1.18 -11.13 29.98
CA HIS A 151 2.09 -10.04 30.31
C HIS A 151 2.09 -8.89 29.30
N TYR A 152 1.71 -9.15 28.04
CA TYR A 152 1.56 -8.12 27.00
C TYR A 152 0.13 -8.10 26.46
N PRO A 153 -0.89 -7.74 27.27
CA PRO A 153 -2.26 -7.71 26.81
C PRO A 153 -2.51 -6.48 25.94
N THR A 154 -3.32 -6.66 24.90
CA THR A 154 -3.93 -5.53 24.19
C THR A 154 -4.87 -4.78 25.12
N TYR A 155 -4.97 -3.47 24.95
CA TYR A 155 -5.91 -2.64 25.71
C TYR A 155 -7.36 -3.18 25.65
N GLU A 156 -7.97 -3.33 26.83
CA GLU A 156 -9.35 -3.79 27.05
C GLU A 156 -10.20 -2.58 27.46
N PRO A 157 -10.92 -1.95 26.52
CA PRO A 157 -11.75 -0.79 26.84
C PRO A 157 -13.01 -1.20 27.61
N ASP A 158 -13.46 -0.35 28.52
CA ASP A 158 -14.69 -0.48 29.29
C ASP A 158 -15.79 0.40 28.67
N PRO A 159 -16.94 -0.14 28.24
CA PRO A 159 -18.02 0.66 27.67
C PRO A 159 -18.70 1.58 28.70
N ASP A 160 -18.53 1.31 29.99
CA ASP A 160 -19.08 2.11 31.08
C ASP A 160 -18.11 3.21 31.57
N ASP A 161 -16.84 3.20 31.12
CA ASP A 161 -15.88 4.28 31.37
C ASP A 161 -15.95 5.37 30.30
N ARG A 162 -16.09 6.62 30.75
CA ARG A 162 -16.06 7.81 29.89
C ARG A 162 -14.71 7.98 29.17
N ASN A 163 -13.60 7.54 29.74
CA ASN A 163 -12.28 7.66 29.12
C ASN A 163 -12.16 6.78 27.86
N ASP A 164 -12.96 5.71 27.78
CA ASP A 164 -12.93 4.74 26.69
C ASP A 164 -13.89 5.04 25.55
N VAL A 165 -14.48 6.24 25.55
CA VAL A 165 -15.41 6.67 24.50
C VAL A 165 -14.81 6.55 23.10
N TYR A 166 -13.50 6.76 22.94
CA TYR A 166 -12.83 6.68 21.64
C TYR A 166 -12.70 5.25 21.11
N TYR A 167 -12.69 4.24 22.00
CA TYR A 167 -12.70 2.83 21.61
C TYR A 167 -14.12 2.30 21.42
N CYS A 168 -15.04 2.72 22.30
CA CYS A 168 -16.38 2.14 22.42
C CYS A 168 -17.44 2.83 21.55
N SER A 169 -17.28 4.10 21.20
CA SER A 169 -18.29 4.87 20.44
C SER A 169 -18.56 4.33 19.03
N ASN A 170 -17.54 3.76 18.39
CA ASN A 170 -17.67 3.14 17.08
C ASN A 170 -17.83 1.61 17.22
N GLN A 171 -18.95 1.07 16.74
CA GLN A 171 -19.25 -0.36 16.84
C GLN A 171 -18.17 -1.26 16.22
N GLN A 172 -17.55 -0.84 15.11
CA GLN A 172 -16.50 -1.61 14.46
C GLN A 172 -15.20 -1.60 15.28
N SER A 173 -14.85 -0.45 15.86
CA SER A 173 -13.70 -0.34 16.78
C SER A 173 -13.92 -1.24 18.00
N TRP A 174 -15.06 -1.09 18.66
CA TRP A 174 -15.44 -1.87 19.85
C TRP A 174 -15.36 -3.39 19.61
N ARG A 175 -15.93 -3.86 18.50
CA ARG A 175 -15.89 -5.28 18.13
C ARG A 175 -14.47 -5.81 17.92
N LYS A 176 -13.55 -4.99 17.38
CA LYS A 176 -12.14 -5.39 17.18
C LYS A 176 -11.44 -5.57 18.54
N HIS A 177 -11.61 -4.62 19.47
CA HIS A 177 -11.04 -4.72 20.81
C HIS A 177 -11.59 -5.95 21.56
N ARG A 178 -12.91 -6.15 21.56
CA ARG A 178 -13.54 -7.33 22.20
C ARG A 178 -13.14 -8.66 21.59
N ALA A 179 -12.82 -8.70 20.30
CA ALA A 179 -12.33 -9.92 19.66
C ALA A 179 -10.87 -10.23 20.04
N ALA A 180 -10.05 -9.19 20.25
CA ALA A 180 -8.64 -9.29 20.60
C ALA A 180 -8.40 -9.58 22.08
N GLU A 181 -9.28 -9.06 22.95
CA GLU A 181 -9.21 -9.12 24.41
C GLU A 181 -8.75 -10.49 24.92
N LYS A 182 -7.70 -10.49 25.76
CA LYS A 182 -7.13 -11.65 26.45
C LYS A 182 -6.74 -12.84 25.55
N LYS A 183 -6.62 -12.62 24.23
CA LYS A 183 -6.32 -13.67 23.24
C LYS A 183 -5.10 -13.38 22.39
N HIS A 184 -4.66 -12.12 22.38
CA HIS A 184 -3.58 -11.66 21.55
C HIS A 184 -2.54 -10.90 22.36
N ILE A 185 -1.31 -11.07 21.93
CA ILE A 185 -0.14 -10.34 22.41
C ILE A 185 -0.20 -8.96 21.78
N ASP A 186 -0.06 -7.91 22.58
CA ASP A 186 0.23 -6.58 22.08
C ASP A 186 1.69 -6.54 21.64
N GLY A 187 1.89 -6.69 20.33
CA GLY A 187 3.23 -6.73 19.77
C GLY A 187 3.98 -5.41 19.87
N LYS A 188 3.30 -4.27 20.06
CA LYS A 188 3.99 -2.99 20.28
C LYS A 188 4.57 -2.92 21.69
N LYS A 189 3.80 -3.34 22.70
CA LYS A 189 4.32 -3.43 24.08
C LYS A 189 5.53 -4.36 24.17
N LEU A 190 5.45 -5.52 23.52
CA LEU A 190 6.57 -6.45 23.42
C LEU A 190 7.77 -5.83 22.68
N TYR A 191 7.54 -5.16 21.54
CA TYR A 191 8.60 -4.48 20.79
C TYR A 191 9.31 -3.42 21.64
N ASP A 192 8.55 -2.59 22.36
CA ASP A 192 9.09 -1.55 23.22
C ASP A 192 9.92 -2.13 24.36
N ASP A 193 9.45 -3.21 24.98
CA ASP A 193 10.19 -3.89 26.04
C ASP A 193 11.53 -4.42 25.53
N ILE A 194 11.55 -5.08 24.36
CA ILE A 194 12.78 -5.61 23.74
C ILE A 194 13.74 -4.48 23.33
N VAL A 195 13.23 -3.39 22.76
CA VAL A 195 14.06 -2.26 22.32
C VAL A 195 14.67 -1.52 23.51
N ASN A 196 13.95 -1.41 24.63
CA ASN A 196 14.46 -0.79 25.85
C ASN A 196 15.50 -1.69 26.56
N ASP A 197 15.22 -2.99 26.68
CA ASP A 197 16.16 -3.99 27.19
C ASP A 197 15.85 -5.34 26.54
N SER A 198 16.80 -5.83 25.73
CA SER A 198 16.64 -7.07 24.96
C SER A 198 16.37 -8.31 25.81
N GLY A 199 16.68 -8.27 27.12
CA GLY A 199 16.43 -9.35 28.05
C GLY A 199 15.17 -9.20 28.91
N GLN A 200 14.56 -8.01 28.97
CA GLN A 200 13.46 -7.74 29.88
C GLN A 200 12.25 -8.61 29.59
N HIS A 201 11.94 -8.82 28.30
CA HIS A 201 10.73 -9.54 27.95
C HIS A 201 10.71 -10.99 28.43
N VAL A 202 11.89 -11.60 28.50
CA VAL A 202 12.10 -12.97 28.97
C VAL A 202 11.88 -13.07 30.48
N ILE A 203 12.32 -12.05 31.22
CA ILE A 203 12.12 -11.94 32.66
C ILE A 203 10.65 -11.68 32.96
N THR A 204 10.01 -10.77 32.22
CA THR A 204 8.61 -10.38 32.40
C THR A 204 7.68 -11.59 32.29
N VAL A 205 7.93 -12.50 31.34
CA VAL A 205 7.11 -13.72 31.17
C VAL A 205 7.55 -14.89 32.05
N GLY A 206 8.55 -14.71 32.91
CA GLY A 206 9.05 -15.77 33.79
C GLY A 206 9.60 -17.00 33.05
N ALA A 207 10.26 -16.81 31.90
CA ALA A 207 10.76 -17.92 31.11
C ALA A 207 11.84 -18.75 31.86
N ASP A 208 11.90 -20.05 31.58
CA ASP A 208 12.94 -20.93 32.11
C ASP A 208 14.34 -20.40 31.70
N PRO A 209 15.29 -20.26 32.64
CA PRO A 209 16.68 -19.90 32.34
C PRO A 209 17.31 -20.65 31.15
N ALA A 210 16.93 -21.91 30.92
CA ALA A 210 17.42 -22.73 29.83
C ALA A 210 17.05 -22.19 28.43
N ILE A 211 15.91 -21.52 28.29
CA ILE A 211 15.41 -20.99 27.01
C ILE A 211 15.64 -19.49 26.82
N CYS A 212 16.12 -18.81 27.87
CA CYS A 212 16.27 -17.36 27.87
C CYS A 212 17.14 -16.83 26.72
N ALA A 213 18.26 -17.48 26.42
CA ALA A 213 19.17 -17.05 25.35
C ALA A 213 18.52 -17.13 23.96
N ASP A 214 17.76 -18.19 23.71
CA ASP A 214 17.05 -18.38 22.44
C ASP A 214 15.91 -17.36 22.28
N LEU A 215 15.20 -17.06 23.37
CA LEU A 215 14.14 -16.05 23.36
C LEU A 215 14.67 -14.64 23.09
N LYS A 216 15.82 -14.26 23.67
CA LYS A 216 16.47 -12.97 23.35
C LYS A 216 16.86 -12.89 21.87
N THR A 217 17.44 -13.98 21.34
CA THR A 217 17.79 -14.07 19.91
C THR A 217 16.55 -13.96 19.02
N LEU A 218 15.42 -14.54 19.42
CA LEU A 218 14.16 -14.37 18.70
C LEU A 218 13.61 -12.95 18.83
N GLY A 219 13.76 -12.31 20.00
CA GLY A 219 13.37 -10.91 20.22
C GLY A 219 14.09 -9.97 19.26
N GLU A 220 15.39 -10.14 19.07
CA GLU A 220 16.18 -9.39 18.09
C GLU A 220 15.67 -9.61 16.66
N ARG A 221 15.35 -10.86 16.28
CA ARG A 221 14.77 -11.17 14.97
C ARG A 221 13.39 -10.55 14.78
N PHE A 222 12.58 -10.49 15.83
CA PHE A 222 11.27 -9.87 15.81
C PHE A 222 11.37 -8.36 15.57
N VAL A 223 12.28 -7.67 16.29
CA VAL A 223 12.56 -6.24 16.08
C VAL A 223 13.07 -5.98 14.66
N GLN A 224 14.08 -6.73 14.21
CA GLN A 224 14.61 -6.62 12.85
C GLN A 224 13.55 -6.86 11.77
N TRP A 225 12.64 -7.81 11.98
CA TRP A 225 11.53 -8.04 11.05
C TRP A 225 10.63 -6.82 10.93
N PHE A 226 10.27 -6.20 12.06
CA PHE A 226 9.43 -5.01 12.06
C PHE A 226 10.12 -3.83 11.37
N ASP A 227 11.37 -3.54 11.73
CA ASP A 227 12.14 -2.40 11.21
C ASP A 227 12.44 -2.51 9.71
N ASN A 228 12.59 -3.73 9.19
CA ASN A 228 12.81 -3.96 7.76
C ASN A 228 11.51 -3.85 6.93
N LEU A 229 10.36 -4.12 7.54
CA LEU A 229 9.08 -4.16 6.85
C LEU A 229 8.35 -2.82 6.90
N PHE A 230 8.43 -2.12 8.03
CA PHE A 230 7.73 -0.87 8.29
C PHE A 230 8.72 0.30 8.34
N TYR A 231 8.87 0.97 7.20
CA TYR A 231 9.70 2.17 7.07
C TYR A 231 9.08 3.35 7.84
N GLN A 232 9.89 3.99 8.68
CA GLN A 232 9.49 5.08 9.58
C GLN A 232 10.59 6.14 9.69
#